data_AF-A0A382W5X4-F1
#
_entry.id   AF-A0A382W5X4-F1
#
_cell.length_a   1.000
_cell.length_b   1.000
_cell.length_c   1.000
_cell.angle_alpha   90.00
_cell.angle_beta   90.00
_cell.angle_gamma   90.00
#
_symmetry.space_group_name_H-M   'P 1'
#
loop_
_entity.id
_entity.type
_entity.pdbx_description
1 polymer ?
#
loop_
_entity_poly.entity_id
_entity_poly.type
_entity_poly.pdbx_seq_one_letter_code
_entity_poly.pdbx_strand_id
1 'polypeptide(L)' 'MVPVIAIDGPGASGKGEISRAVAHKLGWHLLDSGALYRTVALTAITKSVDLT' A
#
# COMPACT_ATOMS: atom_id res chain seq x y z
N MET A 1 13.44 12.93 14.30
CA MET A 1 12.98 12.42 12.99
C MET A 1 12.40 11.03 13.22
N VAL A 2 11.23 10.72 12.67
CA VAL A 2 10.64 9.38 12.79
C VAL A 2 11.26 8.49 11.71
N PRO A 3 11.76 7.28 12.03
CA PRO A 3 12.37 6.40 11.04
C PRO A 3 11.32 5.79 10.10
N VAL A 4 11.68 5.58 8.84
CA VAL A 4 10.81 5.06 7.78
C VAL A 4 11.55 4.00 6.98
N ILE A 5 10.86 2.90 6.64
CA ILE A 5 11.37 1.84 5.75
C ILE A 5 10.46 1.79 4.52
N ALA A 6 11.05 1.92 3.33
CA ALA A 6 10.38 1.71 2.04
C ALA A 6 10.69 0.32 1.50
N ILE A 7 9.69 -0.37 0.93
CA ILE A 7 9.81 -1.73 0.39
C ILE A 7 9.21 -1.75 -1.02
N ASP A 8 10.10 -1.75 -2.03
CA ASP A 8 9.75 -1.66 -3.45
C ASP A 8 10.10 -2.92 -4.25
N GLY A 9 9.48 -3.08 -5.43
CA GLY A 9 9.68 -4.23 -6.31
C GLY A 9 8.44 -4.57 -7.17
N PRO A 10 8.56 -5.52 -8.11
CA PRO A 10 7.54 -5.80 -9.13
C PRO A 10 6.27 -6.43 -8.55
N GLY A 11 5.17 -6.43 -9.32
CA GLY A 11 3.92 -7.10 -8.93
C GLY A 11 4.14 -8.56 -8.52
N ALA A 12 3.36 -9.04 -7.55
CA ALA A 12 3.41 -10.42 -7.03
C ALA A 12 4.75 -10.87 -6.38
N SER A 13 5.68 -9.97 -6.09
CA SER A 13 6.97 -10.31 -5.45
C SER A 13 6.94 -10.52 -3.93
N GLY A 14 5.75 -10.57 -3.30
CA GLY A 14 5.61 -10.78 -1.85
C GLY A 14 5.81 -9.54 -0.95
N LYS A 15 5.95 -8.33 -1.52
CA LYS A 15 6.20 -7.09 -0.75
C LYS A 15 5.20 -6.79 0.36
N GLY A 16 3.91 -7.02 0.08
CA GLY A 16 2.85 -6.76 1.06
C GLY A 16 2.92 -7.69 2.28
N GLU A 17 3.44 -8.90 2.09
CA GLU A 17 3.62 -9.87 3.17
C GLU A 17 4.83 -9.49 4.03
N ILE A 18 5.98 -9.23 3.39
CA ILE A 18 7.20 -8.86 4.12
C ILE A 18 7.04 -7.51 4.83
N SER A 19 6.35 -6.52 4.25
CA SER A 19 6.11 -5.23 4.90
C SER A 19 5.24 -5.36 6.13
N ARG A 20 4.21 -6.22 6.09
CA ARG A 20 3.37 -6.54 7.25
C ARG A 20 4.15 -7.26 8.34
N ALA A 21 4.98 -8.24 7.97
CA ALA A 21 5.83 -8.96 8.91
C ALA A 21 6.84 -8.04 9.60
N VAL A 22 7.48 -7.13 8.85
CA VAL A 22 8.43 -6.14 9.40
C VAL A 22 7.72 -5.17 10.34
N ALA A 23 6.57 -4.61 9.94
CA ALA A 23 5.79 -3.69 10.77
C ALA A 23 5.36 -4.35 12.09
N HIS A 24 4.86 -5.60 12.03
CA HIS A 24 4.49 -6.35 13.23
C HIS A 24 5.70 -6.61 14.15
N LYS A 25 6.84 -7.03 13.59
CA LYS A 25 8.05 -7.31 14.36
C LYS A 25 8.62 -6.07 15.05
N LEU A 26 8.48 -4.89 14.43
CA LEU A 26 8.97 -3.63 14.98
C LEU A 26 7.93 -2.88 15.83
N GLY A 27 6.67 -3.32 15.82
CA GLY A 27 5.55 -2.56 16.42
C GLY A 27 5.29 -1.24 15.71
N TRP A 28 5.56 -1.17 14.39
CA TRP A 28 5.44 0.05 13.59
C TRP A 28 4.13 0.09 12.81
N HIS A 29 3.75 1.28 12.37
CA HIS A 29 2.65 1.46 11.43
C HIS A 29 3.00 0.93 10.04
N LEU A 30 1.99 0.39 9.34
CA LEU A 30 2.10 -0.09 7.96
C LEU A 30 1.31 0.83 7.03
N LEU A 31 1.94 1.24 5.92
CA LEU A 31 1.29 1.97 4.83
C LEU A 31 1.34 1.11 3.55
N ASP A 32 0.20 0.59 3.10
CA ASP A 32 0.09 -0.17 1.84
C ASP A 32 -0.36 0.75 0.70
N SER A 33 0.60 1.22 -0.09
CA SER A 33 0.34 2.07 -1.25
C SER A 33 -0.53 1.38 -2.32
N GLY A 34 -0.39 0.06 -2.49
CA GLY A 34 -1.19 -0.70 -3.43
C GLY A 34 -2.67 -0.73 -3.04
N ALA A 35 -2.96 -0.86 -1.74
CA ALA A 35 -4.32 -0.77 -1.24
C ALA A 35 -4.92 0.62 -1.48
N LEU A 36 -4.16 1.69 -1.23
CA LEU A 36 -4.60 3.06 -1.48
C LEU A 36 -4.99 3.27 -2.95
N TYR A 37 -4.13 2.89 -3.90
CA TYR A 37 -4.45 3.05 -5.32
C TYR A 37 -5.68 2.25 -5.74
N ARG A 38 -5.84 1.02 -5.24
CA ARG A 38 -7.04 0.19 -5.53
C ARG A 38 -8.31 0.82 -4.95
N THR A 39 -8.26 1.35 -3.73
CA THR A 39 -9.41 2.02 -3.11
C THR A 39 -9.79 3.29 -3.85
N VAL A 40 -8.80 4.09 -4.29
CA VAL A 40 -9.05 5.29 -5.10
C VAL A 40 -9.69 4.91 -6.43
N ALA A 41 -9.13 3.93 -7.14
CA ALA A 41 -9.68 3.45 -8.40
C ALA A 41 -11.11 2.92 -8.25
N LEU A 42 -11.37 2.10 -7.21
CA LEU A 42 -12.71 1.61 -6.90
C LEU A 42 -13.68 2.78 -6.66
N THR A 43 -13.27 3.76 -5.86
CA THR A 43 -14.10 4.93 -5.55
C THR A 43 -14.44 5.74 -6.80
N ALA A 44 -13.47 5.94 -7.69
CA ALA A 44 -13.68 6.65 -8.95
C ALA A 44 -14.69 5.92 -9.84
N ILE A 45 -14.57 4.60 -9.98
CA ILE A 45 -15.52 3.75 -10.71
C ILE A 45 -16.92 3.84 -10.07
N THR A 46 -17.03 3.67 -8.74
CA THR A 46 -18.31 3.69 -8.02
C THR A 46 -19.01 5.04 -8.11
N LYS A 47 -18.26 6.14 -8.16
CA LYS A 47 -18.81 7.50 -8.27
C LYS A 47 -18.94 7.99 -9.72
N SER A 48 -18.67 7.14 -10.70
CA SER A 48 -18.66 7.50 -12.13
C SER A 48 -17.86 8.78 -12.41
N VAL A 49 -16.72 8.93 -11.73
CA VAL A 49 -15.80 10.04 -11.96
C VAL A 49 -15.27 9.94 -13.39
N ASP A 50 -15.24 11.06 -14.10
CA ASP A 50 -14.62 11.14 -15.41
C ASP A 50 -13.12 10.82 -15.29
N LEU A 51 -12.66 9.81 -16.04
CA LEU A 51 -11.28 9.31 -16.03
C LEU A 51 -10.47 9.76 -17.25
N THR A 52 -11.04 10.64 -18.07
CA THR A 52 -10.39 11.19 -19.28
C THR A 52 -9.77 12.57 -19.08
#